data_AF-A0A2T5K1M7-F1
#
_entry.id   AF-A0A2T5K1M7-F1
#
_cell.length_a   1.000
_cell.length_b   1.000
_cell.length_c   1.000
_cell.angle_alpha   90.00
_cell.angle_beta   90.00
_cell.angle_gamma   90.00
#
_symmetry.space_group_name_H-M   'P 1'
#
loop_
_entity.id
_entity.type
_entity.pdbx_description
1 polymer ?
#
loop_
_entity_poly.entity_id
_entity_poly.type
_entity_poly.pdbx_seq_one_letter_code
_entity_poly.pdbx_strand_id
1 'polypeptide(L)'
;MEKILEITSVKLSVLESFPPKLKIDAFGTVPTGGWSNPKLIPHIHIQAPPDGIYGFDFIADPPAGAATQVISVIEVSDIWENSPEGVEGVRIHAAKNSQTALVAGARQPHRQPNRFTLTDSSKGTRIVFFPRALTPLGTSESSTEAQLEYHGLEGQFIFRGDDITQEQTVLGSVVSVVLKPNADAGGLDFALILPPVNLGGEARQDFDTLGIRIRSRGRLINPAGAELSYDVVHLKGVAEDIPVL
;
A
#
# COMPACT_ATOMS: atom_id res chain seq x y z
N MET A 1 13.04 -20.57 32.91
CA MET A 1 12.99 -19.65 31.75
C MET A 1 14.38 -19.37 31.22
N GLU A 2 14.58 -19.67 29.94
CA GLU A 2 15.79 -19.40 29.17
C GLU A 2 15.42 -18.76 27.83
N LYS A 3 16.37 -18.06 27.20
CA LYS A 3 16.16 -17.55 25.84
C LYS A 3 15.98 -18.70 24.87
N ILE A 4 15.06 -18.52 23.92
CA ILE A 4 14.91 -19.46 22.82
C ILE A 4 16.18 -19.47 21.95
N LEU A 5 16.33 -20.47 21.08
CA LEU A 5 17.54 -20.66 20.29
C LEU A 5 17.78 -19.51 19.32
N GLU A 6 16.79 -19.25 18.47
CA GLU A 6 16.83 -18.24 17.42
C GLU A 6 15.42 -17.75 17.09
N ILE A 7 15.33 -16.50 16.67
CA ILE A 7 14.11 -15.90 16.11
C ILE A 7 14.08 -16.16 14.61
N THR A 8 12.93 -16.59 14.10
CA THR A 8 12.69 -16.80 12.66
C THR A 8 11.87 -15.66 12.06
N SER A 9 10.94 -15.08 12.82
CA SER A 9 10.13 -13.96 12.36
C SER A 9 9.56 -13.15 13.51
N VAL A 10 9.38 -11.85 13.29
CA VAL A 10 8.66 -10.95 14.21
C VAL A 10 7.68 -10.12 13.39
N LYS A 11 6.42 -10.08 13.83
CA LYS A 11 5.35 -9.29 13.24
C LYS A 11 4.79 -8.34 14.29
N LEU A 12 4.56 -7.10 13.87
CA LEU A 12 3.95 -6.07 14.70
C LEU A 12 2.60 -5.65 14.10
N SER A 13 1.64 -5.38 14.96
CA SER A 13 0.33 -4.86 14.55
C SER A 13 -0.18 -3.87 15.57
N VAL A 14 -0.59 -2.69 15.12
CA VAL A 14 -1.27 -1.71 15.98
C VAL A 14 -2.72 -2.12 16.08
N LEU A 15 -3.23 -2.24 17.31
CA LEU A 15 -4.63 -2.55 17.59
C LEU A 15 -5.42 -1.26 17.74
N GLU A 16 -6.49 -1.11 16.96
CA GLU A 16 -7.44 0.00 17.05
C GLU A 16 -8.14 -0.01 18.42
N SER A 17 -7.59 0.75 19.36
CA SER A 17 -8.04 0.88 20.75
C SER A 17 -7.69 2.27 21.25
N PHE A 18 -8.32 2.71 22.35
CA PHE A 18 -8.07 4.01 22.97
C PHE A 18 -7.61 3.83 24.42
N PRO A 19 -6.30 3.98 24.74
CA PRO A 19 -5.18 4.28 23.84
C PRO A 19 -4.78 3.09 22.92
N PRO A 20 -4.09 3.33 21.78
CA PRO A 20 -3.71 2.28 20.84
C PRO A 20 -2.70 1.32 21.46
N LYS A 21 -2.93 0.02 21.31
CA LYS A 21 -2.07 -1.04 21.85
C LYS A 21 -1.21 -1.65 20.74
N LEU A 22 0.01 -2.08 21.05
CA LEU A 22 0.88 -2.77 20.10
C LEU A 22 0.82 -4.28 20.34
N LYS A 23 0.40 -5.04 19.33
CA LYS A 23 0.50 -6.50 19.32
C LYS A 23 1.84 -6.93 18.73
N ILE A 24 2.53 -7.82 19.42
CA ILE A 24 3.81 -8.40 19.03
C ILE A 24 3.61 -9.91 18.85
N ASP A 25 3.77 -10.39 17.62
CA ASP A 25 3.77 -11.83 17.31
C ASP A 25 5.20 -12.24 16.94
N ALA A 26 5.82 -13.11 17.74
CA ALA A 26 7.19 -13.57 17.53
C ALA A 26 7.25 -15.08 17.36
N PHE A 27 8.03 -15.51 16.37
CA PHE A 27 8.25 -16.90 16.00
C PHE A 27 9.72 -17.23 16.09
N GLY A 28 10.04 -18.40 16.60
CA GLY A 28 11.42 -18.85 16.72
C GLY A 28 11.54 -20.36 16.89
N THR A 29 12.76 -20.81 17.17
CA THR A 29 13.04 -22.22 17.42
C THR A 29 13.70 -22.44 18.77
N VAL A 30 13.58 -23.67 19.29
CA VAL A 30 14.17 -24.15 20.53
C VAL A 30 15.02 -25.39 20.25
N PRO A 31 16.06 -25.66 21.06
CA PRO A 31 17.02 -26.74 20.77
C PRO A 31 16.42 -28.15 20.84
N THR A 32 15.31 -28.32 21.57
CA THR A 32 14.64 -29.61 21.80
C THR A 32 13.12 -29.44 21.79
N GLY A 33 12.37 -30.54 21.68
CA GLY A 33 10.92 -30.51 21.89
C GLY A 33 10.55 -30.49 23.37
N GLY A 34 9.35 -29.98 23.68
CA GLY A 34 8.79 -29.92 25.03
C GLY A 34 9.02 -28.60 25.79
N TRP A 35 9.55 -27.57 25.12
CA TRP A 35 9.58 -26.21 25.66
C TRP A 35 8.16 -25.65 25.79
N SER A 36 7.92 -24.85 26.83
CA SER A 36 6.59 -24.33 27.16
C SER A 36 6.64 -22.90 27.70
N ASN A 37 5.47 -22.29 27.94
CA ASN A 37 5.32 -20.93 28.50
C ASN A 37 6.17 -19.85 27.80
N PRO A 38 6.06 -19.70 26.47
CA PRO A 38 6.79 -18.66 25.76
C PRO A 38 6.33 -17.27 26.19
N LYS A 39 7.28 -16.36 26.39
CA LYS A 39 7.04 -14.99 26.86
C LYS A 39 8.02 -14.01 26.24
N LEU A 40 7.57 -12.76 26.09
CA LEU A 40 8.43 -11.62 25.79
C LEU A 40 8.66 -10.83 27.08
N ILE A 41 9.92 -10.59 27.44
CA ILE A 41 10.28 -9.75 28.58
C ILE A 41 10.85 -8.43 28.07
N PRO A 42 10.22 -7.28 28.35
CA PRO A 42 10.76 -5.99 27.93
C PRO A 42 12.07 -5.66 28.66
N HIS A 43 13.01 -5.06 27.94
CA HIS A 43 14.19 -4.44 28.54
C HIS A 43 13.77 -3.15 29.24
N ILE A 44 14.15 -3.00 30.50
CA ILE A 44 13.87 -1.78 31.26
C ILE A 44 14.90 -0.72 30.87
N HIS A 45 14.43 0.39 30.31
CA HIS A 45 15.24 1.54 29.98
C HIS A 45 14.94 2.70 30.94
N ILE A 46 16.00 3.37 31.44
CA ILE A 46 15.88 4.57 32.29
C ILE A 46 15.46 5.77 31.44
N GLN A 47 15.91 5.82 30.18
CA GLN A 47 15.56 6.84 29.19
C GLN A 47 15.07 6.13 27.93
N ALA A 48 14.06 6.70 27.27
CA ALA A 48 13.57 6.20 25.98
C ALA A 48 14.74 6.03 24.98
N PRO A 49 14.84 4.89 24.26
CA PRO A 49 15.84 4.70 23.22
C PRO A 49 15.77 5.83 22.18
N PRO A 50 16.90 6.48 21.83
CA PRO A 50 16.91 7.56 20.85
C PRO A 50 16.44 7.15 19.44
N ASP A 51 16.51 5.85 19.12
CA ASP A 51 16.05 5.26 17.87
C ASP A 51 14.58 4.79 17.93
N GLY A 52 13.89 4.98 19.06
CA GLY A 52 12.51 4.55 19.24
C GLY A 52 12.31 3.03 19.22
N ILE A 53 13.39 2.23 19.23
CA ILE A 53 13.33 0.76 19.15
C ILE A 53 13.53 0.16 20.54
N TYR A 54 12.49 -0.52 21.04
CA TYR A 54 12.50 -1.10 22.38
C TYR A 54 12.90 -2.57 22.37
N GLY A 55 13.78 -2.96 23.30
CA GLY A 55 14.29 -4.32 23.41
C GLY A 55 13.34 -5.28 24.14
N PHE A 56 13.25 -6.52 23.66
CA PHE A 56 12.56 -7.62 24.34
C PHE A 56 13.41 -8.89 24.29
N ASP A 57 13.38 -9.70 25.34
CA ASP A 57 13.93 -11.05 25.35
C ASP A 57 12.82 -12.08 25.10
N PHE A 58 13.00 -12.94 24.09
CA PHE A 58 12.11 -14.07 23.84
C PHE A 58 12.59 -15.29 24.61
N ILE A 59 11.85 -15.62 25.66
CA ILE A 59 12.16 -16.69 26.60
C ILE A 59 11.05 -17.73 26.67
N ALA A 60 11.40 -18.94 27.11
CA ALA A 60 10.48 -20.03 27.37
C ALA A 60 11.04 -20.95 28.47
N ASP A 61 10.20 -21.83 29.00
CA ASP A 61 10.59 -22.86 29.97
C ASP A 61 11.10 -24.11 29.24
N PRO A 62 12.34 -24.56 29.51
CA PRO A 62 12.84 -25.82 28.96
C PRO A 62 12.06 -27.01 29.54
N PRO A 63 11.97 -28.13 28.80
CA PRO A 63 11.29 -29.33 29.27
C PRO A 63 11.91 -29.88 30.57
N ALA A 64 11.07 -30.26 31.52
CA ALA A 64 11.51 -30.97 32.71
C ALA A 64 11.72 -32.46 32.37
N GLY A 65 12.99 -32.92 32.38
CA GLY A 65 13.33 -34.33 32.15
C GLY A 65 13.75 -34.62 30.71
N ALA A 66 13.52 -35.86 30.25
CA ALA A 66 13.94 -36.28 28.92
C ALA A 66 13.19 -35.50 27.83
N ALA A 67 13.94 -34.88 26.91
CA ALA A 67 13.42 -34.09 25.81
C ALA A 67 13.73 -34.75 24.46
N THR A 68 12.86 -34.53 23.48
CA THR A 68 13.13 -34.97 22.10
C THR A 68 14.25 -34.11 21.51
N GLN A 69 15.29 -34.76 20.99
CA GLN A 69 16.48 -34.11 20.43
C GLN A 69 16.23 -33.61 19.01
N VAL A 70 15.19 -32.80 18.83
CA VAL A 70 14.75 -32.24 17.55
C VAL A 70 14.46 -30.75 17.75
N ILE A 71 15.06 -29.93 16.87
CA ILE A 71 14.78 -28.49 16.84
C ILE A 71 13.29 -28.29 16.57
N SER A 72 12.63 -27.58 17.48
CA SER A 72 11.17 -27.39 17.45
C SER A 72 10.83 -25.91 17.33
N VAL A 73 9.68 -25.61 16.73
CA VAL A 73 9.16 -24.24 16.60
C VAL A 73 8.46 -23.83 17.89
N ILE A 74 8.56 -22.55 18.24
CA ILE A 74 7.81 -21.93 19.34
C ILE A 74 7.34 -20.53 18.93
N GLU A 75 6.17 -20.13 19.40
CA GLU A 75 5.54 -18.85 19.07
C GLU A 75 4.99 -18.16 20.32
N VAL A 76 4.96 -16.84 20.30
CA VAL A 76 4.36 -16.00 21.34
C VAL A 76 3.61 -14.84 20.71
N SER A 77 2.44 -14.55 21.26
CA SER A 77 1.66 -13.36 20.96
C SER A 77 1.49 -12.57 22.25
N ASP A 78 1.95 -11.32 22.26
CA ASP A 78 1.84 -10.43 23.42
C ASP A 78 1.23 -9.08 23.02
N ILE A 79 0.51 -8.46 23.95
CA ILE A 79 -0.10 -7.13 23.76
C ILE A 79 0.58 -6.16 24.73
N TRP A 80 1.34 -5.24 24.16
CA TRP A 80 1.97 -4.17 24.92
C TRP A 80 0.98 -3.02 25.12
N GLU A 81 0.31 -3.01 26.26
CA GLU A 81 -0.81 -2.08 26.54
C GLU A 81 -0.35 -0.64 26.86
N ASN A 82 0.80 -0.49 27.53
CA ASN A 82 1.33 0.80 27.99
C ASN A 82 2.65 1.12 27.27
N SER A 83 2.66 1.06 25.94
CA SER A 83 3.83 1.45 25.17
C SER A 83 4.08 2.97 25.25
N PRO A 84 5.32 3.43 25.44
CA PRO A 84 5.63 4.87 25.45
C PRO A 84 5.24 5.58 24.15
N GLU A 85 5.06 6.91 24.21
CA GLU A 85 4.94 7.72 22.99
C GLU A 85 6.24 7.65 22.18
N GLY A 86 6.14 7.57 20.85
CA GLY A 86 7.31 7.53 19.95
C GLY A 86 7.96 6.16 19.75
N VAL A 87 7.25 5.05 20.02
CA VAL A 87 7.73 3.72 19.65
C VAL A 87 7.78 3.58 18.13
N GLU A 88 8.99 3.42 17.60
CA GLU A 88 9.24 3.17 16.18
C GLU A 88 9.33 1.67 15.85
N GLY A 89 9.69 0.84 16.82
CA GLY A 89 9.80 -0.60 16.63
C GLY A 89 10.15 -1.37 17.90
N VAL A 90 10.31 -2.68 17.73
CA VAL A 90 10.81 -3.59 18.76
C VAL A 90 11.98 -4.39 18.24
N ARG A 91 12.95 -4.67 19.10
CA ARG A 91 14.06 -5.59 18.84
C ARG A 91 13.94 -6.78 19.78
N ILE A 92 13.68 -7.96 19.22
CA ILE A 92 13.57 -9.21 19.97
C ILE A 92 14.92 -9.91 19.97
N HIS A 93 15.38 -10.35 21.14
CA HIS A 93 16.65 -11.03 21.35
C HIS A 93 16.43 -12.50 21.75
N ALA A 94 17.16 -13.39 21.08
CA ALA A 94 17.27 -14.81 21.38
C ALA A 94 18.74 -15.15 21.72
N ALA A 95 19.05 -16.42 21.92
CA ALA A 95 20.41 -16.86 22.25
C ALA A 95 21.40 -16.65 21.09
N LYS A 96 20.98 -16.92 19.84
CA LYS A 96 21.87 -16.85 18.66
C LYS A 96 21.72 -15.59 17.81
N ASN A 97 20.58 -14.92 17.86
CA ASN A 97 20.31 -13.75 17.03
C ASN A 97 19.39 -12.74 17.73
N SER A 98 19.20 -11.62 17.06
CA SER A 98 18.16 -10.65 17.38
C SER A 98 17.50 -10.18 16.10
N GLN A 99 16.20 -9.95 16.13
CA GLN A 99 15.44 -9.43 14.99
C GLN A 99 14.72 -8.14 15.37
N THR A 100 14.86 -7.12 14.53
CA THR A 100 14.13 -5.86 14.69
C THR A 100 12.92 -5.87 13.77
N ALA A 101 11.75 -5.54 14.32
CA ALA A 101 10.54 -5.25 13.58
C ALA A 101 10.12 -3.81 13.86
N LEU A 102 9.79 -3.07 12.81
CA LEU A 102 9.31 -1.70 12.92
C LEU A 102 7.78 -1.71 13.01
N VAL A 103 7.21 -0.84 13.83
CA VAL A 103 5.76 -0.66 13.85
C VAL A 103 5.36 -0.23 12.44
N ALA A 104 4.37 -0.89 11.85
CA ALA A 104 3.76 -0.48 10.59
C ALA A 104 3.08 0.90 10.82
N GLY A 105 3.90 1.96 10.74
CA GLY A 105 3.64 3.26 11.35
C GLY A 105 4.90 4.14 11.39
N ALA A 106 6.05 3.60 11.83
CA ALA A 106 7.32 4.33 11.86
C ALA A 106 7.93 4.51 10.46
N ARG A 107 7.63 3.55 9.58
CA ARG A 107 7.56 3.70 8.13
C ARG A 107 6.45 2.77 7.67
N GLN A 108 5.19 3.21 7.64
CA GLN A 108 4.28 2.58 6.69
C GLN A 108 4.99 2.71 5.33
N PRO A 109 5.24 1.63 4.56
CA PRO A 109 5.51 1.84 3.14
C PRO A 109 4.32 2.67 2.69
N HIS A 110 4.56 3.93 2.31
CA HIS A 110 3.54 4.94 2.02
C HIS A 110 2.30 4.24 1.47
N ARG A 111 1.15 4.24 2.19
CA ARG A 111 -0.06 3.66 1.61
C ARG A 111 -0.23 4.31 0.26
N GLN A 112 -0.04 3.52 -0.80
CA GLN A 112 -0.09 4.03 -2.15
C GLN A 112 -1.52 3.83 -2.62
N PRO A 113 -2.18 4.88 -3.12
CA PRO A 113 -3.52 4.73 -3.63
C PRO A 113 -3.52 3.72 -4.78
N ASN A 114 -4.38 2.72 -4.68
CA ASN A 114 -4.59 1.71 -5.70
C ASN A 114 -5.89 1.95 -6.50
N ARG A 115 -6.70 2.92 -6.08
CA ARG A 115 -7.87 3.41 -6.83
C ARG A 115 -7.97 4.93 -6.77
N PHE A 116 -8.33 5.51 -7.91
CA PHE A 116 -8.65 6.93 -8.03
C PHE A 116 -10.06 7.08 -8.58
N THR A 117 -10.92 7.81 -7.88
CA THR A 117 -12.25 8.20 -8.37
C THR A 117 -12.26 9.70 -8.59
N LEU A 118 -12.54 10.13 -9.83
CA LEU A 118 -12.55 11.54 -10.20
C LEU A 118 -13.90 11.94 -10.75
N THR A 119 -14.37 13.12 -10.38
CA THR A 119 -15.66 13.66 -10.83
C THR A 119 -15.56 15.13 -11.18
N ASP A 120 -16.25 15.51 -12.25
CA ASP A 120 -16.54 16.90 -12.57
C ASP A 120 -17.95 17.23 -12.07
N SER A 121 -18.04 18.12 -11.08
CA SER A 121 -19.31 18.59 -10.52
C SER A 121 -20.18 19.38 -11.52
N SER A 122 -19.61 19.83 -12.64
CA SER A 122 -20.28 20.72 -13.61
C SER A 122 -20.81 20.01 -14.86
N LYS A 123 -20.04 19.09 -15.46
CA LYS A 123 -20.40 18.45 -16.74
C LYS A 123 -20.63 16.93 -16.66
N GLY A 124 -20.64 16.35 -15.45
CA GLY A 124 -21.01 14.95 -15.23
C GLY A 124 -19.95 13.93 -15.67
N THR A 125 -18.70 14.36 -15.87
CA THR A 125 -17.60 13.43 -16.13
C THR A 125 -17.27 12.65 -14.86
N ARG A 126 -17.16 11.33 -14.97
CA ARG A 126 -16.72 10.43 -13.90
C ARG A 126 -15.65 9.48 -14.43
N ILE A 127 -14.54 9.38 -13.71
CA ILE A 127 -13.43 8.51 -14.05
C ILE A 127 -13.11 7.63 -12.85
N VAL A 128 -12.91 6.33 -13.08
CA VAL A 128 -12.35 5.41 -12.08
C VAL A 128 -11.10 4.81 -12.68
N PHE A 129 -9.97 4.99 -11.99
CA PHE A 129 -8.69 4.52 -12.46
C PHE A 129 -8.00 3.62 -11.43
N PHE A 130 -7.52 2.48 -11.91
CA PHE A 130 -6.69 1.53 -11.19
C PHE A 130 -5.34 1.46 -11.92
N PRO A 131 -4.23 1.98 -11.33
CA PRO A 131 -2.91 1.92 -11.96
C PRO A 131 -2.43 0.49 -12.22
N ARG A 132 -2.95 -0.47 -11.46
CA ARG A 132 -2.76 -1.92 -11.59
C ARG A 132 -4.08 -2.61 -11.23
N ALA A 133 -4.53 -3.56 -12.04
CA ALA A 133 -5.73 -4.33 -11.76
C ALA A 133 -5.57 -5.15 -10.48
N LEU A 134 -6.62 -5.15 -9.67
CA LEU A 134 -6.73 -5.97 -8.46
C LEU A 134 -7.10 -7.39 -8.90
N THR A 135 -6.19 -8.34 -8.77
CA THR A 135 -6.43 -9.74 -9.19
C THR A 135 -7.24 -10.45 -8.11
N PRO A 136 -8.40 -11.06 -8.43
CA PRO A 136 -9.09 -11.95 -7.49
C PRO A 136 -8.21 -13.17 -7.19
N LEU A 137 -8.13 -13.58 -5.93
CA LEU A 137 -7.36 -14.73 -5.49
C LEU A 137 -7.81 -16.01 -6.22
N GLY A 138 -6.97 -16.59 -7.10
CA GLY A 138 -7.20 -17.91 -7.71
C GLY A 138 -6.93 -18.06 -9.21
N THR A 139 -6.70 -16.98 -9.96
CA THR A 139 -6.37 -17.05 -11.39
C THR A 139 -4.89 -16.79 -11.63
N SER A 140 -4.15 -17.76 -12.18
CA SER A 140 -2.73 -17.61 -12.53
C SER A 140 -2.52 -16.84 -13.84
N GLU A 141 -3.34 -15.83 -14.11
CA GLU A 141 -3.08 -14.91 -15.22
C GLU A 141 -2.42 -13.66 -14.66
N SER A 142 -1.14 -13.52 -14.99
CA SER A 142 -0.25 -12.47 -14.51
C SER A 142 -0.45 -11.15 -15.27
N SER A 143 -1.69 -10.68 -15.46
CA SER A 143 -1.94 -9.33 -15.98
C SER A 143 -2.21 -8.37 -14.84
N THR A 144 -1.13 -7.83 -14.26
CA THR A 144 -1.17 -6.65 -13.38
C THR A 144 -1.40 -5.37 -14.21
N GLU A 145 -2.41 -5.38 -15.07
CA GLU A 145 -2.63 -4.35 -16.09
C GLU A 145 -3.51 -3.23 -15.55
N ALA A 146 -3.25 -1.98 -15.97
CA ALA A 146 -4.08 -0.86 -15.54
C ALA A 146 -5.52 -0.97 -16.08
N GLN A 147 -6.47 -0.34 -15.39
CA GLN A 147 -7.86 -0.23 -15.83
C GLN A 147 -8.35 1.21 -15.65
N LEU A 148 -9.04 1.75 -16.66
CA LEU A 148 -9.67 3.07 -16.61
C LEU A 148 -11.12 2.97 -17.09
N GLU A 149 -12.06 3.38 -16.26
CA GLU A 149 -13.46 3.58 -16.62
C GLU A 149 -13.71 5.08 -16.81
N TYR A 150 -14.21 5.46 -17.98
CA TYR A 150 -14.57 6.84 -18.31
C TYR A 150 -16.05 6.93 -18.59
N HIS A 151 -16.72 7.89 -17.96
CA HIS A 151 -18.08 8.30 -18.27
C HIS A 151 -18.07 9.81 -18.53
N GLY A 152 -18.51 10.22 -19.71
CA GLY A 152 -18.61 11.63 -20.07
C GLY A 152 -19.64 11.87 -21.16
N LEU A 153 -19.67 13.10 -21.68
CA LEU A 153 -20.58 13.48 -22.76
C LEU A 153 -20.31 12.72 -24.07
N GLU A 154 -19.09 12.19 -24.21
CA GLU A 154 -18.65 11.42 -25.38
C GLU A 154 -19.06 9.95 -25.32
N GLY A 155 -19.52 9.48 -24.17
CA GLY A 155 -19.94 8.10 -23.96
C GLY A 155 -19.35 7.48 -22.70
N GLN A 156 -19.48 6.15 -22.63
CA GLN A 156 -18.95 5.32 -21.57
C GLN A 156 -17.93 4.36 -22.17
N PHE A 157 -16.73 4.33 -21.59
CA PHE A 157 -15.61 3.55 -22.10
C PHE A 157 -14.91 2.84 -20.94
N ILE A 158 -14.38 1.65 -21.23
CA ILE A 158 -13.54 0.89 -20.31
C ILE A 158 -12.27 0.53 -21.07
N PHE A 159 -11.14 0.97 -20.55
CA PHE A 159 -9.80 0.74 -21.11
C PHE A 159 -9.03 -0.20 -20.18
N ARG A 160 -8.15 -1.03 -20.77
CA ARG A 160 -7.30 -1.97 -20.03
C ARG A 160 -5.93 -2.09 -20.69
N GLY A 161 -4.90 -2.35 -19.89
CA GLY A 161 -3.57 -2.69 -20.39
C GLY A 161 -3.06 -1.69 -21.41
N ASP A 162 -2.78 -2.17 -22.62
CA ASP A 162 -2.18 -1.39 -23.72
C ASP A 162 -3.09 -0.27 -24.27
N ASP A 163 -4.39 -0.28 -23.96
CA ASP A 163 -5.29 0.83 -24.31
C ASP A 163 -5.04 2.08 -23.43
N ILE A 164 -4.18 1.96 -22.40
CA ILE A 164 -3.86 3.01 -21.43
C ILE A 164 -2.37 3.31 -21.50
N THR A 165 -2.04 4.56 -21.84
CA THR A 165 -0.66 5.06 -21.70
C THR A 165 -0.48 5.72 -20.34
N GLN A 166 0.57 5.36 -19.60
CA GLN A 166 0.95 6.00 -18.35
C GLN A 166 2.36 6.56 -18.47
N GLU A 167 2.51 7.88 -18.31
CA GLU A 167 3.80 8.55 -18.37
C GLU A 167 4.08 9.28 -17.05
N GLN A 168 5.28 9.09 -16.49
CA GLN A 168 5.69 9.80 -15.29
C GLN A 168 6.30 11.15 -15.66
N THR A 169 5.77 12.23 -15.09
CA THR A 169 6.20 13.62 -15.34
C THR A 169 6.46 14.37 -14.04
N VAL A 170 6.90 15.62 -14.15
CA VAL A 170 7.04 16.56 -13.01
C VAL A 170 5.69 16.95 -12.39
N LEU A 171 4.58 16.80 -13.13
CA LEU A 171 3.22 17.06 -12.65
C LEU A 171 2.59 15.84 -11.97
N GLY A 172 3.29 14.70 -11.94
CA GLY A 172 2.75 13.41 -11.55
C GLY A 172 2.61 12.47 -12.75
N SER A 173 1.70 11.50 -12.65
CA SER A 173 1.43 10.55 -13.73
C SER A 173 0.42 11.13 -14.71
N VAL A 174 0.73 11.12 -16.00
CA VAL A 174 -0.21 11.46 -17.07
C VAL A 174 -0.76 10.15 -17.64
N VAL A 175 -2.07 9.95 -17.49
CA VAL A 175 -2.78 8.76 -17.93
C VAL A 175 -3.62 9.11 -19.15
N SER A 176 -3.34 8.50 -20.29
CA SER A 176 -3.96 8.85 -21.57
C SER A 176 -4.69 7.67 -22.20
N VAL A 177 -5.86 7.95 -22.79
CA VAL A 177 -6.72 6.98 -23.50
C VAL A 177 -7.31 7.61 -24.77
N VAL A 178 -7.61 6.78 -25.77
CA VAL A 178 -8.25 7.21 -27.03
C VAL A 178 -9.77 7.04 -26.90
N LEU A 179 -10.51 8.14 -26.77
CA LEU A 179 -11.98 8.12 -26.70
C LEU A 179 -12.62 7.93 -28.09
N LYS A 180 -12.00 8.47 -29.13
CA LYS A 180 -12.41 8.32 -30.52
C LYS A 180 -11.16 8.23 -31.40
N PRO A 181 -10.96 7.12 -32.14
CA PRO A 181 -9.81 6.97 -33.03
C PRO A 181 -9.71 8.13 -34.03
N ASN A 182 -8.47 8.56 -34.31
CA ASN A 182 -8.22 9.56 -35.32
C ASN A 182 -8.40 8.96 -36.73
N ALA A 183 -9.31 9.54 -37.50
CA ALA A 183 -9.63 9.15 -38.88
C ALA A 183 -9.94 10.41 -39.70
N ASP A 184 -10.61 10.28 -40.85
CA ASP A 184 -10.89 11.40 -41.76
C ASP A 184 -11.66 12.56 -41.10
N ALA A 185 -12.44 12.28 -40.05
CA ALA A 185 -13.21 13.25 -39.28
C ALA A 185 -12.47 13.83 -38.05
N GLY A 186 -11.22 13.43 -37.79
CA GLY A 186 -10.48 13.78 -36.59
C GLY A 186 -10.77 12.87 -35.38
N GLY A 187 -9.82 12.81 -34.46
CA GLY A 187 -9.85 11.98 -33.25
C GLY A 187 -10.10 12.76 -31.97
N LEU A 188 -10.32 12.02 -30.88
CA LEU A 188 -10.46 12.55 -29.54
C LEU A 188 -9.74 11.64 -28.56
N ASP A 189 -8.75 12.21 -27.87
CA ASP A 189 -8.05 11.56 -26.78
C ASP A 189 -8.39 12.28 -25.47
N PHE A 190 -8.14 11.59 -24.37
CA PHE A 190 -8.27 12.14 -23.04
C PHE A 190 -7.01 11.85 -22.24
N ALA A 191 -6.44 12.88 -21.63
CA ALA A 191 -5.29 12.80 -20.74
C ALA A 191 -5.68 13.27 -19.34
N LEU A 192 -5.52 12.40 -18.35
CA LEU A 192 -5.72 12.70 -16.94
C LEU A 192 -4.36 13.00 -16.29
N ILE A 193 -4.25 14.13 -15.61
CA ILE A 193 -3.11 14.38 -14.74
C ILE A 193 -3.43 13.81 -13.35
N LEU A 194 -2.57 12.94 -12.85
CA LEU A 194 -2.64 12.38 -11.51
C LEU A 194 -1.45 12.89 -10.69
N PRO A 195 -1.67 13.88 -9.81
CA PRO A 195 -0.61 14.34 -8.93
C PRO A 195 -0.18 13.22 -7.98
N PRO A 196 1.05 13.26 -7.45
CA PRO A 196 1.44 12.36 -6.36
C PRO A 196 0.55 12.64 -5.13
N VAL A 197 -0.26 11.66 -4.75
CA VAL A 197 -1.11 11.75 -3.55
C VAL A 197 -0.50 10.92 -2.44
N ASN A 198 -0.23 11.57 -1.30
CA ASN A 198 0.19 10.89 -0.08
C ASN A 198 -1.05 10.64 0.78
N LEU A 199 -1.37 9.38 1.04
CA LEU A 199 -2.49 9.01 1.91
C LEU A 199 -2.18 9.22 3.40
N GLY A 200 -0.91 9.43 3.76
CA GLY A 200 -0.50 9.53 5.16
C GLY A 200 -0.88 8.28 5.93
N GLY A 201 -1.53 8.47 7.08
CA GLY A 201 -2.08 7.38 7.92
C GLY A 201 -3.52 6.99 7.56
N GLU A 202 -4.15 7.65 6.60
CA GLU A 202 -5.54 7.43 6.20
C GLU A 202 -5.65 6.42 5.04
N ALA A 203 -6.83 5.81 4.88
CA ALA A 203 -7.11 4.93 3.74
C ALA A 203 -7.56 5.70 2.48
N ARG A 204 -7.84 7.01 2.64
CA ARG A 204 -8.44 7.86 1.61
C ARG A 204 -7.94 9.30 1.74
N GLN A 205 -7.69 9.96 0.62
CA GLN A 205 -7.35 11.37 0.54
C GLN A 205 -8.04 12.03 -0.66
N ASP A 206 -8.73 13.15 -0.41
CA ASP A 206 -9.30 13.98 -1.47
C ASP A 206 -8.22 14.91 -2.07
N PHE A 207 -8.30 15.19 -3.37
CA PHE A 207 -7.39 16.08 -4.09
C PHE A 207 -8.06 16.74 -5.30
N ASP A 208 -7.50 17.85 -5.79
CA ASP A 208 -7.93 18.49 -7.03
C ASP A 208 -6.96 18.17 -8.16
N THR A 209 -7.50 17.99 -9.37
CA THR A 209 -6.68 17.80 -10.56
C THR A 209 -7.44 18.24 -11.83
N LEU A 210 -6.84 17.99 -12.98
CA LEU A 210 -7.41 18.29 -14.28
C LEU A 210 -7.26 17.14 -15.27
N GLY A 211 -8.26 17.01 -16.12
CA GLY A 211 -8.23 16.22 -17.35
C GLY A 211 -8.20 17.13 -18.56
N ILE A 212 -7.64 16.64 -19.66
CA ILE A 212 -7.50 17.37 -20.92
C ILE A 212 -8.11 16.52 -22.02
N ARG A 213 -9.15 17.04 -22.67
CA ARG A 213 -9.66 16.49 -23.93
C ARG A 213 -8.81 17.03 -25.07
N ILE A 214 -8.27 16.14 -25.88
CA ILE A 214 -7.36 16.48 -26.98
C ILE A 214 -8.07 16.13 -28.29
N ARG A 215 -8.44 17.15 -29.06
CA ARG A 215 -9.09 16.96 -30.36
C ARG A 215 -8.07 17.14 -31.47
N SER A 216 -7.88 16.10 -32.27
CA SER A 216 -7.11 16.18 -33.52
C SER A 216 -8.02 16.50 -34.69
N ARG A 217 -7.54 17.31 -35.64
CA ARG A 217 -8.32 17.66 -36.84
C ARG A 217 -8.28 16.57 -37.90
N GLY A 218 -9.40 16.41 -38.60
CA GLY A 218 -9.48 15.69 -39.87
C GLY A 218 -8.85 16.49 -41.01
N ARG A 219 -8.04 15.85 -41.86
CA ARG A 219 -7.16 16.49 -42.86
C ARG A 219 -7.89 17.14 -44.05
N LEU A 220 -9.21 16.97 -44.21
CA LEU A 220 -9.93 17.34 -45.44
C LEU A 220 -10.64 18.70 -45.42
N ILE A 221 -10.86 19.34 -44.26
CA ILE A 221 -11.87 20.42 -44.15
C ILE A 221 -11.28 21.80 -43.82
N ASN A 222 -10.06 21.93 -43.27
CA ASN A 222 -9.54 23.24 -42.85
C ASN A 222 -7.99 23.34 -42.84
N PRO A 223 -7.34 24.00 -43.81
CA PRO A 223 -5.88 23.95 -43.99
C PRO A 223 -5.05 24.85 -43.05
N ALA A 224 -5.66 25.69 -42.21
CA ALA A 224 -4.94 26.65 -41.37
C ALA A 224 -5.28 26.51 -39.87
N GLY A 225 -4.26 26.61 -39.00
CA GLY A 225 -4.37 26.63 -37.53
C GLY A 225 -3.76 25.41 -36.83
N ALA A 226 -3.89 25.33 -35.50
CA ALA A 226 -3.30 24.26 -34.69
C ALA A 226 -3.91 22.88 -34.99
N GLU A 227 -3.05 21.87 -35.20
CA GLU A 227 -3.43 20.48 -35.47
C GLU A 227 -4.22 19.84 -34.31
N LEU A 228 -3.90 20.25 -33.08
CA LEU A 228 -4.55 19.84 -31.85
C LEU A 228 -5.27 21.02 -31.20
N SER A 229 -6.39 20.73 -30.55
CA SER A 229 -7.09 21.65 -29.66
C SER A 229 -7.39 20.98 -28.33
N TYR A 230 -7.40 21.77 -27.25
CA TYR A 230 -7.47 21.28 -25.88
C TYR A 230 -8.67 21.88 -25.15
N ASP A 231 -9.43 21.05 -24.44
CA ASP A 231 -10.49 21.47 -23.50
C ASP A 231 -10.18 20.90 -22.12
N VAL A 232 -10.14 21.76 -21.11
CA VAL A 232 -9.75 21.40 -19.74
C VAL A 232 -10.98 21.06 -18.91
N VAL A 233 -10.93 19.91 -18.23
CA VAL A 233 -11.93 19.44 -17.29
C VAL A 233 -11.33 19.52 -15.89
N HIS A 234 -11.90 20.36 -15.04
CA HIS A 234 -11.50 20.42 -13.64
C HIS A 234 -12.16 19.24 -12.89
N LEU A 235 -11.35 18.49 -12.16
CA LEU A 235 -11.77 17.24 -11.54
C LEU A 235 -11.48 17.28 -10.04
N LYS A 236 -12.47 16.88 -9.25
CA LYS A 236 -12.26 16.51 -7.85
C LYS A 236 -12.01 15.03 -7.77
N GLY A 237 -10.84 14.68 -7.23
CA GLY A 237 -10.34 13.33 -7.09
C GLY A 237 -10.43 12.83 -5.65
N VAL A 238 -10.58 11.53 -5.53
CA VAL A 238 -10.46 10.77 -4.29
C VAL A 238 -9.48 9.64 -4.56
N ALA A 239 -8.36 9.62 -3.84
CA ALA A 239 -7.36 8.58 -3.89
C ALA A 239 -7.58 7.62 -2.70
N GLU A 240 -7.63 6.32 -2.95
CA GLU A 240 -7.97 5.30 -1.95
C GLU A 240 -7.00 4.12 -2.02
N ASP A 241 -6.68 3.55 -0.86
CA ASP A 241 -6.03 2.25 -0.71
C ASP A 241 -7.10 1.22 -0.31
N ILE A 242 -7.60 0.48 -1.30
CA ILE A 242 -8.59 -0.58 -1.07
C ILE A 242 -7.85 -1.88 -0.73
N PRO A 243 -8.16 -2.55 0.39
CA PRO A 243 -7.57 -3.83 0.73
C PRO A 243 -7.80 -4.84 -0.39
N VAL A 244 -6.72 -5.42 -0.91
CA VAL A 244 -6.79 -6.57 -1.82
C VAL A 244 -6.97 -7.81 -0.94
N LEU A 245 -8.13 -8.45 -1.02
CA LEU A 245 -8.48 -9.66 -0.27
C LEU A 245 -8.11 -10.93 -1.04
#